data_AF-A0AAU8X350-F1
#
_entry.id   AF-A0AAU8X350-F1
#
_cell.length_a   1.000
_cell.length_b   1.000
_cell.length_c   1.000
_cell.angle_alpha   90.00
_cell.angle_beta   90.00
_cell.angle_gamma   90.00
#
_symmetry.space_group_name_H-M   'P 1'
#
loop_
_entity.id
_entity.type
_entity.pdbx_description
1 polymer ?
#
loop_
_entity_poly.entity_id
_entity_poly.type
_entity_poly.pdbx_seq_one_letter_code
_entity_poly.pdbx_strand_id
1 'polypeptide(L)'
;MKQNTAVSLLALSALLLSPLSHGEGADPLTTVVDGAIQPLLKEHRVPGMAVAVLKDGKAHYFNYGVADRESGARVSEQTLFEIGSVSKTLTATLGAYAIAKGGFQLDDKVSQQAPWLKGSAFDGITMAELATYSAGGLPLQFPDEVDSSDKMRAYYRHWTPAYPAGSHRQYSNPSIGLFGHLAASSLGQPFEQLMSQTLLPRLGLHHTYIQVPESAMANYAYGYSKEDKPIRVNPGVLAAEAYGIKTGSADLLRFVEANIGYQGDEAVKSAIALTHTGFYSVGDMTQGLGWESYAYPVTEQTLLAGNSSAVIYNANPVKPVAASQETGLARLYNKTGSTNGFGAYVAFVPAKGIGIVMLANRNYPNEARVKAAHAILSQLEL
;
A
#
# COMPACT_ATOMS: atom_id res chain seq x y z
N MET A 1 -73.17 57.44 -42.55
CA MET A 1 -73.12 55.95 -42.62
C MET A 1 -72.18 55.61 -43.77
N LYS A 2 -71.03 54.95 -43.65
CA LYS A 2 -70.59 53.80 -42.84
C LYS A 2 -69.09 53.99 -42.55
N GLN A 3 -68.69 54.08 -41.28
CA GLN A 3 -68.06 53.04 -40.44
C GLN A 3 -66.60 52.73 -40.80
N ASN A 4 -65.70 53.42 -40.09
CA ASN A 4 -64.30 53.06 -39.87
C ASN A 4 -64.22 51.78 -39.03
N THR A 5 -63.37 50.83 -39.43
CA THR A 5 -62.93 49.72 -38.58
C THR A 5 -61.41 49.81 -38.44
N ALA A 6 -60.98 50.18 -37.23
CA ALA A 6 -59.60 50.10 -36.80
C ALA A 6 -59.30 48.65 -36.38
N VAL A 7 -58.24 48.06 -36.93
CA VAL A 7 -57.73 46.75 -36.52
C VAL A 7 -56.59 46.98 -35.53
N SER A 8 -56.80 46.53 -34.29
CA SER A 8 -55.83 46.59 -33.19
C SER A 8 -54.68 45.62 -33.43
N LEU A 9 -53.43 46.11 -33.34
CA LEU A 9 -52.24 45.27 -33.22
C LEU A 9 -52.18 44.66 -31.81
N LEU A 10 -52.27 43.33 -31.72
CA LEU A 10 -51.90 42.56 -30.54
C LEU A 10 -50.39 42.28 -30.59
N ALA A 11 -49.63 42.94 -29.71
CA ALA A 11 -48.24 42.61 -29.45
C ALA A 11 -48.18 41.35 -28.57
N LEU A 12 -47.69 40.25 -29.15
CA LEU A 12 -47.46 38.99 -28.44
C LEU A 12 -46.06 39.03 -27.81
N SER A 13 -45.99 39.32 -26.51
CA SER A 13 -44.76 39.27 -25.72
C SER A 13 -44.39 37.81 -25.44
N ALA A 14 -43.48 37.24 -26.23
CA ALA A 14 -42.90 35.93 -25.93
C ALA A 14 -41.90 36.06 -24.78
N LEU A 15 -42.30 35.63 -23.58
CA LEU A 15 -41.40 35.43 -22.44
C LEU A 15 -40.46 34.26 -22.74
N LEU A 16 -39.21 34.57 -23.08
CA LEU A 16 -38.10 33.62 -23.10
C LEU A 16 -37.78 33.20 -21.66
N LEU A 17 -38.33 32.06 -21.24
CA LEU A 17 -37.89 31.34 -20.04
C LEU A 17 -36.55 30.65 -20.38
N SER A 18 -35.44 31.31 -20.07
CA SER A 18 -34.13 30.68 -20.05
C SER A 18 -34.13 29.59 -18.96
N PRO A 19 -33.70 28.35 -19.25
CA PRO A 19 -33.51 27.37 -18.19
C PRO A 19 -32.38 27.86 -17.29
N LEU A 20 -32.69 28.07 -16.01
CA LEU A 20 -31.68 28.20 -14.95
C LEU A 20 -30.92 26.87 -14.92
N SER A 21 -29.75 26.86 -15.55
CA SER A 21 -28.73 25.83 -15.33
C SER A 21 -28.38 25.86 -13.84
N HIS A 22 -28.98 24.97 -13.07
CA HIS A 22 -28.51 24.67 -11.72
C HIS A 22 -27.11 24.11 -11.89
N GLY A 23 -26.10 24.91 -11.55
CA GLY A 23 -24.75 24.38 -11.40
C GLY A 23 -24.84 23.29 -10.33
N GLU A 24 -24.68 22.03 -10.73
CA GLU A 24 -24.42 20.96 -9.77
C GLU A 24 -23.19 21.38 -8.97
N GLY A 25 -23.38 21.69 -7.69
CA GLY A 25 -22.27 21.94 -6.79
C GLY A 25 -21.30 20.76 -6.84
N ALA A 26 -20.00 21.02 -6.71
CA ALA A 26 -19.00 19.96 -6.73
C ALA A 26 -19.38 18.86 -5.72
N ASP A 27 -19.26 17.59 -6.14
CA ASP A 27 -19.49 16.42 -5.29
C ASP A 27 -18.79 16.62 -3.93
N PRO A 28 -19.49 16.50 -2.79
CA PRO A 28 -18.88 16.67 -1.46
C PRO A 28 -17.60 15.86 -1.28
N LEU A 29 -17.53 14.64 -1.84
CA LEU A 29 -16.33 13.82 -1.78
C LEU A 29 -15.16 14.46 -2.56
N THR A 30 -15.44 15.03 -3.74
CA THR A 30 -14.44 15.76 -4.53
C THR A 30 -13.89 16.94 -3.75
N THR A 31 -14.76 17.71 -3.08
CA THR A 31 -14.34 18.86 -2.27
C THR A 31 -13.42 18.45 -1.11
N VAL A 32 -13.74 17.35 -0.42
CA VAL A 32 -12.93 16.79 0.67
C VAL A 32 -11.56 16.35 0.16
N VAL A 33 -11.52 15.58 -0.93
CA VAL A 33 -10.25 15.06 -1.47
C VAL A 33 -9.39 16.20 -2.02
N ASP A 34 -9.95 17.11 -2.81
CA ASP A 34 -9.20 18.26 -3.33
C ASP A 34 -8.65 19.15 -2.21
N GLY A 35 -9.43 19.40 -1.17
CA GLY A 35 -9.01 20.19 -0.01
C GLY A 35 -7.83 19.58 0.75
N ALA A 36 -7.75 18.25 0.83
CA ALA A 36 -6.66 17.54 1.48
C ALA A 36 -5.43 17.38 0.56
N ILE A 37 -5.62 17.21 -0.75
CA ILE A 37 -4.55 16.81 -1.67
C ILE A 37 -3.87 18.03 -2.34
N GLN A 38 -4.62 19.03 -2.80
CA GLN A 38 -4.02 20.14 -3.55
C GLN A 38 -2.96 20.94 -2.76
N PRO A 39 -3.14 21.25 -1.45
CA PRO A 39 -2.09 21.91 -0.67
C PRO A 39 -0.81 21.06 -0.57
N LEU A 40 -0.97 19.75 -0.36
CA LEU A 40 0.13 18.79 -0.27
C LEU A 40 0.94 18.74 -1.59
N LEU A 41 0.26 18.71 -2.74
CA LEU A 41 0.93 18.72 -4.05
C LEU A 41 1.80 19.96 -4.22
N LYS A 42 1.28 21.13 -3.82
CA LYS A 42 1.97 22.41 -3.91
C LYS A 42 3.17 22.47 -2.96
N GLU A 43 2.97 22.12 -1.70
CA GLU A 43 4.01 22.18 -0.66
C GLU A 43 5.20 21.28 -0.99
N HIS A 44 4.94 20.06 -1.44
CA HIS A 44 6.00 19.08 -1.70
C HIS A 44 6.40 18.98 -3.18
N ARG A 45 5.91 19.90 -4.03
CA ARG A 45 6.19 19.94 -5.48
C ARG A 45 5.99 18.59 -6.14
N VAL A 46 4.89 17.90 -5.79
CA VAL A 46 4.56 16.58 -6.32
C VAL A 46 4.15 16.73 -7.79
N PRO A 47 4.86 16.11 -8.75
CA PRO A 47 4.56 16.25 -10.18
C PRO A 47 3.19 15.66 -10.56
N GLY A 48 2.87 14.48 -10.01
CA GLY A 48 1.60 13.80 -10.23
C GLY A 48 1.25 12.84 -9.11
N MET A 49 -0.06 12.68 -8.89
CA MET A 49 -0.62 11.82 -7.87
C MET A 49 -1.91 11.18 -8.36
N ALA A 50 -2.08 9.89 -8.10
CA ALA A 50 -3.35 9.17 -8.24
C ALA A 50 -3.89 8.86 -6.84
N VAL A 51 -5.13 9.26 -6.58
CA VAL A 51 -5.87 8.94 -5.35
C VAL A 51 -7.08 8.10 -5.73
N ALA A 52 -7.29 6.99 -5.01
CA ALA A 52 -8.47 6.17 -5.17
C ALA A 52 -9.12 5.95 -3.80
N VAL A 53 -10.43 6.16 -3.71
CA VAL A 53 -11.22 6.05 -2.48
C VAL A 53 -12.31 5.01 -2.69
N LEU A 54 -12.46 4.10 -1.72
CA LEU A 54 -13.60 3.22 -1.62
C LEU A 54 -14.57 3.81 -0.58
N LYS A 55 -15.82 4.05 -0.97
CA LYS A 55 -16.92 4.45 -0.09
C LYS A 55 -18.20 3.74 -0.56
N ASP A 56 -18.96 3.16 0.37
CA ASP A 56 -20.23 2.48 0.09
C ASP A 56 -20.15 1.41 -1.02
N GLY A 57 -19.03 0.68 -1.06
CA GLY A 57 -18.75 -0.34 -2.08
C GLY A 57 -18.48 0.22 -3.48
N LYS A 58 -18.21 1.53 -3.62
CA LYS A 58 -17.91 2.19 -4.89
C LYS A 58 -16.52 2.81 -4.87
N ALA A 59 -15.79 2.60 -5.96
CA ALA A 59 -14.49 3.22 -6.21
C ALA A 59 -14.65 4.62 -6.82
N HIS A 60 -13.91 5.59 -6.27
CA HIS A 60 -13.83 6.96 -6.74
C HIS A 60 -12.36 7.30 -7.03
N TYR A 61 -12.08 7.91 -8.18
CA TYR A 61 -10.71 8.18 -8.64
C TYR A 61 -10.46 9.68 -8.83
N PHE A 62 -9.36 10.17 -8.28
CA PHE A 62 -8.93 11.56 -8.35
C PHE A 62 -7.48 11.61 -8.82
N ASN A 63 -7.24 12.21 -9.98
CA ASN A 63 -5.95 12.18 -10.66
C ASN A 63 -5.41 13.59 -10.87
N TYR A 64 -4.16 13.80 -10.45
CA TYR A 64 -3.52 15.11 -10.42
C TYR A 64 -2.20 15.09 -11.17
N GLY A 65 -1.92 16.17 -11.90
CA GLY A 65 -0.61 16.42 -12.48
C GLY A 65 -0.18 15.44 -13.58
N VAL A 66 1.12 15.14 -13.64
CA VAL A 66 1.77 14.38 -14.71
C VAL A 66 2.55 13.18 -14.19
N ALA A 67 2.45 12.07 -14.92
CA ALA A 67 3.24 10.85 -14.71
C ALA A 67 4.70 11.04 -15.16
N ASP A 68 4.88 11.88 -16.18
CA ASP A 68 6.18 12.30 -16.71
C ASP A 68 6.11 13.75 -17.20
N ARG A 69 7.02 14.58 -16.69
CA ARG A 69 7.19 15.99 -17.04
C ARG A 69 7.75 16.20 -18.44
N GLU A 70 8.54 15.26 -18.96
CA GLU A 70 9.15 15.41 -20.28
C GLU A 70 8.12 15.16 -21.39
N SER A 71 7.40 14.04 -21.35
CA SER A 71 6.32 13.77 -22.29
C SER A 71 5.02 14.55 -22.01
N GLY A 72 4.85 15.06 -20.79
CA GLY A 72 3.59 15.69 -20.36
C GLY A 72 2.45 14.70 -20.11
N ALA A 73 2.73 13.39 -20.08
CA ALA A 73 1.74 12.34 -19.85
C ALA A 73 1.00 12.59 -18.53
N ARG A 74 -0.34 12.65 -18.59
CA ARG A 74 -1.19 12.89 -17.43
C ARG A 74 -1.27 11.65 -16.55
N VAL A 75 -1.39 11.86 -15.25
CA VAL A 75 -1.74 10.76 -14.34
C VAL A 75 -3.18 10.32 -14.60
N SER A 76 -3.38 9.00 -14.58
CA SER A 76 -4.69 8.33 -14.49
C SER A 76 -4.63 7.23 -13.42
N GLU A 77 -5.76 6.58 -13.16
CA GLU A 77 -5.85 5.45 -12.25
C GLU A 77 -5.08 4.21 -12.75
N GLN A 78 -4.68 4.20 -14.03
CA GLN A 78 -3.87 3.17 -14.69
C GLN A 78 -2.38 3.47 -14.68
N THR A 79 -1.96 4.71 -14.34
CA THR A 79 -0.55 5.06 -14.24
C THR A 79 0.13 4.19 -13.20
N LEU A 80 1.20 3.49 -13.58
CA LEU A 80 1.95 2.62 -12.69
C LEU A 80 2.93 3.46 -11.87
N PHE A 81 2.80 3.38 -10.56
CA PHE A 81 3.73 3.97 -9.60
C PHE A 81 4.50 2.88 -8.86
N GLU A 82 5.73 3.17 -8.45
CA GLU A 82 6.44 2.33 -7.50
C GLU A 82 5.85 2.53 -6.11
N ILE A 83 5.34 1.46 -5.50
CA ILE A 83 4.66 1.57 -4.20
C ILE A 83 5.59 1.30 -3.03
N GLY A 84 6.86 1.03 -3.31
CA GLY A 84 7.90 0.75 -2.32
C GLY A 84 7.44 -0.29 -1.32
N SER A 85 7.58 0.00 -0.02
CA SER A 85 7.23 -0.91 1.06
C SER A 85 5.74 -1.31 1.16
N VAL A 86 4.82 -0.71 0.40
CA VAL A 86 3.45 -1.29 0.28
C VAL A 86 3.52 -2.68 -0.37
N SER A 87 4.54 -2.97 -1.19
CA SER A 87 4.80 -4.31 -1.76
C SER A 87 4.79 -5.43 -0.70
N LYS A 88 5.20 -5.12 0.53
CA LYS A 88 5.27 -6.06 1.64
C LYS A 88 3.92 -6.65 2.03
N THR A 89 2.82 -5.96 1.75
CA THR A 89 1.46 -6.48 2.02
C THR A 89 1.11 -7.58 1.01
N LEU A 90 1.55 -7.47 -0.24
CA LEU A 90 1.45 -8.54 -1.24
C LEU A 90 2.41 -9.69 -0.92
N THR A 91 3.65 -9.41 -0.49
CA THR A 91 4.58 -10.43 -0.01
C THR A 91 4.03 -11.20 1.19
N ALA A 92 3.43 -10.49 2.15
CA ALA A 92 2.74 -11.09 3.29
C ALA A 92 1.57 -11.97 2.86
N THR A 93 0.76 -11.50 1.90
CA THR A 93 -0.35 -12.28 1.35
C THR A 93 0.15 -13.54 0.64
N LEU A 94 1.28 -13.46 -0.10
CA LEU A 94 1.92 -14.63 -0.72
C LEU A 94 2.41 -15.62 0.33
N GLY A 95 3.04 -15.14 1.40
CA GLY A 95 3.46 -15.98 2.53
C GLY A 95 2.30 -16.66 3.24
N ALA A 96 1.23 -15.92 3.50
CA ALA A 96 0.00 -16.45 4.07
C ALA A 96 -0.69 -17.46 3.14
N TYR A 97 -0.62 -17.25 1.82
CA TYR A 97 -1.09 -18.22 0.83
C TYR A 97 -0.26 -19.50 0.85
N ALA A 98 1.05 -19.41 1.00
CA ALA A 98 1.91 -20.59 1.16
C ALA A 98 1.57 -21.39 2.44
N ILE A 99 1.23 -20.72 3.54
CA ILE A 99 0.70 -21.38 4.75
C ILE A 99 -0.63 -22.08 4.45
N ALA A 100 -1.58 -21.41 3.78
CA ALA A 100 -2.86 -22.00 3.40
C ALA A 100 -2.72 -23.21 2.44
N LYS A 101 -1.59 -23.30 1.73
CA LYS A 101 -1.23 -24.45 0.88
C LYS A 101 -0.36 -25.50 1.57
N GLY A 102 -0.09 -25.35 2.87
CA GLY A 102 0.67 -26.31 3.66
C GLY A 102 2.18 -26.28 3.44
N GLY A 103 2.73 -25.17 2.92
CA GLY A 103 4.18 -25.02 2.69
C GLY A 103 4.97 -24.91 4.00
N PHE A 104 4.45 -24.17 4.99
CA PHE A 104 5.06 -24.00 6.31
C PHE A 104 4.04 -23.50 7.33
N GLN A 105 4.40 -23.49 8.61
CA GLN A 105 3.65 -22.84 9.69
C GLN A 105 4.40 -21.63 10.24
N LEU A 106 3.67 -20.66 10.80
CA LEU A 106 4.25 -19.40 11.31
C LEU A 106 5.30 -19.61 12.41
N ASP A 107 5.17 -20.67 13.21
CA ASP A 107 6.06 -21.03 14.31
C ASP A 107 7.23 -21.96 13.90
N ASP A 108 7.24 -22.43 12.65
CA ASP A 108 8.36 -23.18 12.06
C ASP A 108 9.63 -22.34 12.17
N LYS A 109 10.73 -23.02 12.50
CA LYS A 109 12.05 -22.37 12.50
C LYS A 109 12.49 -22.10 11.08
N VAL A 110 13.06 -20.94 10.83
CA VAL A 110 13.47 -20.49 9.49
C VAL A 110 14.41 -21.51 8.83
N SER A 111 15.32 -22.13 9.59
CA SER A 111 16.24 -23.14 9.05
C SER A 111 15.58 -24.45 8.62
N GLN A 112 14.32 -24.71 9.02
CA GLN A 112 13.53 -25.84 8.49
C GLN A 112 13.16 -25.60 7.03
N GLN A 113 12.89 -24.34 6.66
CA GLN A 113 12.59 -23.92 5.29
C GLN A 113 13.84 -23.56 4.48
N ALA A 114 14.99 -23.43 5.16
CA ALA A 114 16.27 -23.05 4.58
C ALA A 114 17.41 -23.92 5.13
N PRO A 115 17.66 -25.13 4.58
CA PRO A 115 18.70 -26.02 5.08
C PRO A 115 20.10 -25.39 5.13
N TRP A 116 20.38 -24.39 4.29
CA TRP A 116 21.64 -23.63 4.27
C TRP A 116 21.82 -22.67 5.45
N LEU A 117 20.79 -22.49 6.28
CA LEU A 117 20.81 -21.72 7.52
C LEU A 117 20.96 -22.59 8.78
N LYS A 118 21.01 -23.91 8.66
CA LYS A 118 21.25 -24.79 9.82
C LYS A 118 22.57 -24.44 10.51
N GLY A 119 22.55 -24.35 11.84
CA GLY A 119 23.68 -23.94 12.67
C GLY A 119 23.87 -22.42 12.79
N SER A 120 22.97 -21.61 12.22
CA SER A 120 22.98 -20.15 12.38
C SER A 120 21.92 -19.69 13.40
N ALA A 121 21.82 -18.38 13.63
CA ALA A 121 20.77 -17.80 14.47
C ALA A 121 19.34 -18.19 14.06
N PHE A 122 19.15 -18.54 12.78
CA PHE A 122 17.86 -18.91 12.20
C PHE A 122 17.35 -20.30 12.62
N ASP A 123 18.12 -21.07 13.39
CA ASP A 123 17.62 -22.26 14.12
C ASP A 123 16.69 -21.88 15.28
N GLY A 124 16.84 -20.66 15.82
CA GLY A 124 16.05 -20.14 16.93
C GLY A 124 14.97 -19.12 16.55
N ILE A 125 14.88 -18.75 15.26
CA ILE A 125 13.96 -17.72 14.75
C ILE A 125 12.84 -18.39 13.96
N THR A 126 11.62 -17.90 14.13
CA THR A 126 10.42 -18.37 13.44
C THR A 126 10.14 -17.62 12.14
N MET A 127 9.32 -18.22 11.28
CA MET A 127 8.82 -17.56 10.06
C MET A 127 7.99 -16.31 10.38
N ALA A 128 7.20 -16.33 11.46
CA ALA A 128 6.47 -15.16 11.96
C ALA A 128 7.43 -14.01 12.33
N GLU A 129 8.49 -14.30 13.09
CA GLU A 129 9.44 -13.28 13.52
C GLU A 129 10.21 -12.65 12.34
N LEU A 130 10.45 -13.39 11.25
CA LEU A 130 10.94 -12.79 10.01
C LEU A 130 9.91 -11.83 9.38
N ALA A 131 8.66 -12.28 9.25
CA ALA A 131 7.59 -11.52 8.61
C ALA A 131 7.24 -10.24 9.38
N THR A 132 7.40 -10.28 10.71
CA THR A 132 7.09 -9.18 11.62
C THR A 132 8.33 -8.44 12.09
N TYR A 133 9.47 -8.56 11.42
CA TYR A 133 10.69 -7.78 11.74
C TYR A 133 11.21 -7.93 13.18
N SER A 134 10.92 -9.06 13.81
CA SER A 134 11.26 -9.35 15.20
C SER A 134 12.28 -10.48 15.35
N ALA A 135 13.00 -10.80 14.27
CA ALA A 135 14.07 -11.80 14.26
C ALA A 135 15.25 -11.50 15.21
N GLY A 136 15.37 -10.27 15.73
CA GLY A 136 16.43 -9.89 16.66
C GLY A 136 17.43 -8.87 16.11
N GLY A 137 16.97 -7.93 15.27
CA GLY A 137 17.77 -6.78 14.84
C GLY A 137 18.39 -6.89 13.45
N LEU A 138 17.69 -7.52 12.50
CA LEU A 138 18.05 -7.39 11.08
C LEU A 138 17.94 -5.91 10.66
N PRO A 139 18.90 -5.37 9.88
CA PRO A 139 18.95 -3.96 9.53
C PRO A 139 17.86 -3.57 8.51
N LEU A 140 17.66 -2.27 8.31
CA LEU A 140 16.70 -1.75 7.33
C LEU A 140 16.99 -2.22 5.90
N GLN A 141 18.26 -2.17 5.51
CA GLN A 141 18.77 -2.59 4.20
C GLN A 141 19.90 -3.58 4.39
N PHE A 142 20.17 -4.37 3.35
CA PHE A 142 21.44 -5.07 3.27
C PHE A 142 22.61 -4.08 3.20
N PRO A 143 23.81 -4.47 3.67
CA PRO A 143 25.05 -3.81 3.29
C PRO A 143 25.21 -3.80 1.77
N ASP A 144 25.81 -2.75 1.20
CA ASP A 144 25.93 -2.55 -0.25
C ASP A 144 26.71 -3.70 -0.93
N GLU A 145 27.60 -4.37 -0.20
CA GLU A 145 28.38 -5.48 -0.73
C GLU A 145 27.55 -6.74 -0.97
N VAL A 146 26.35 -6.84 -0.39
CA VAL A 146 25.42 -7.97 -0.56
C VAL A 146 24.59 -7.76 -1.83
N ASP A 147 25.21 -8.05 -2.97
CA ASP A 147 24.71 -7.77 -4.31
C ASP A 147 24.31 -9.03 -5.11
N SER A 148 24.39 -10.22 -4.50
CA SER A 148 24.20 -11.51 -5.16
C SER A 148 23.63 -12.57 -4.22
N SER A 149 23.06 -13.64 -4.78
CA SER A 149 22.44 -14.71 -4.01
C SER A 149 23.42 -15.40 -3.05
N ASP A 150 24.66 -15.66 -3.49
CA ASP A 150 25.67 -16.29 -2.64
C ASP A 150 26.10 -15.40 -1.47
N LYS A 151 26.28 -14.09 -1.73
CA LYS A 151 26.58 -13.12 -0.68
C LYS A 151 25.41 -12.92 0.27
N MET A 152 24.17 -12.96 -0.21
CA MET A 152 22.96 -12.93 0.62
C MET A 152 22.91 -14.15 1.55
N ARG A 153 23.16 -15.35 1.01
CA ARG A 153 23.19 -16.58 1.82
C ARG A 153 24.31 -16.54 2.85
N ALA A 154 25.49 -16.06 2.47
CA ALA A 154 26.60 -15.85 3.39
C ALA A 154 26.25 -14.82 4.47
N TYR A 155 25.61 -13.70 4.10
CA TYR A 155 25.18 -12.67 5.03
C TYR A 155 24.28 -13.24 6.14
N TYR A 156 23.21 -13.97 5.77
CA TYR A 156 22.32 -14.55 6.77
C TYR A 156 23.00 -15.64 7.63
N ARG A 157 23.87 -16.47 7.04
CA ARG A 157 24.60 -17.50 7.80
C ARG A 157 25.50 -16.93 8.89
N HIS A 158 26.06 -15.74 8.67
CA HIS A 158 27.00 -15.10 9.60
C HIS A 158 26.36 -13.96 10.41
N TRP A 159 25.07 -13.69 10.22
CA TRP A 159 24.38 -12.64 10.96
C TRP A 159 24.21 -13.06 12.43
N THR A 160 24.53 -12.13 13.34
CA THR A 160 24.40 -12.30 14.79
C THR A 160 23.28 -11.38 15.31
N PRO A 161 22.28 -11.90 16.04
CA PRO A 161 21.22 -11.08 16.61
C PRO A 161 21.75 -10.03 17.59
N ALA A 162 21.23 -8.81 17.49
CA ALA A 162 21.44 -7.76 18.49
C ALA A 162 20.48 -7.90 19.68
N TYR A 163 19.35 -8.58 19.47
CA TYR A 163 18.30 -8.78 20.46
C TYR A 163 17.82 -10.24 20.46
N PRO A 164 17.25 -10.74 21.57
CA PRO A 164 16.51 -12.01 21.54
C PRO A 164 15.40 -11.99 20.50
N ALA A 165 15.19 -13.11 19.80
CA ALA A 165 14.08 -13.28 18.87
C ALA A 165 12.74 -12.95 19.57
N GLY A 166 11.86 -12.25 18.85
CA GLY A 166 10.54 -11.83 19.34
C GLY A 166 10.55 -10.60 20.26
N SER A 167 11.70 -10.13 20.75
CA SER A 167 11.74 -9.07 21.78
C SER A 167 11.67 -7.63 21.25
N HIS A 168 12.13 -7.39 20.02
CA HIS A 168 12.22 -6.06 19.42
C HIS A 168 11.71 -6.07 17.99
N ARG A 169 10.97 -5.04 17.59
CA ARG A 169 10.68 -4.73 16.20
C ARG A 169 11.78 -3.82 15.65
N GLN A 170 12.43 -4.24 14.58
CA GLN A 170 13.30 -3.38 13.79
C GLN A 170 12.96 -3.54 12.31
N TYR A 171 12.25 -2.57 11.74
CA TYR A 171 11.74 -2.64 10.38
C TYR A 171 12.86 -2.92 9.37
N SER A 172 12.71 -3.98 8.58
CA SER A 172 13.83 -4.59 7.85
C SER A 172 13.41 -5.20 6.51
N ASN A 173 14.04 -4.73 5.43
CA ASN A 173 13.91 -5.36 4.12
C ASN A 173 14.51 -6.78 4.10
N PRO A 174 15.74 -7.03 4.62
CA PRO A 174 16.27 -8.38 4.76
C PRO A 174 15.35 -9.35 5.53
N SER A 175 14.64 -8.88 6.56
CA SER A 175 13.77 -9.75 7.37
C SER A 175 12.58 -10.26 6.57
N ILE A 176 11.71 -9.37 6.09
CA ILE A 176 10.51 -9.78 5.34
C ILE A 176 10.84 -10.24 3.91
N GLY A 177 11.97 -9.80 3.36
CA GLY A 177 12.48 -10.29 2.09
C GLY A 177 12.79 -11.78 2.18
N LEU A 178 13.50 -12.21 3.23
CA LEU A 178 13.79 -13.64 3.44
C LEU A 178 12.51 -14.43 3.69
N PHE A 179 11.56 -13.87 4.44
CA PHE A 179 10.23 -14.49 4.62
C PHE A 179 9.55 -14.76 3.27
N GLY A 180 9.45 -13.76 2.39
CA GLY A 180 8.83 -13.90 1.07
C GLY A 180 9.55 -14.92 0.18
N HIS A 181 10.88 -14.88 0.18
CA HIS A 181 11.73 -15.80 -0.56
C HIS A 181 11.51 -17.27 -0.14
N LEU A 182 11.55 -17.53 1.17
CA LEU A 182 11.38 -18.88 1.71
C LEU A 182 9.93 -19.37 1.60
N ALA A 183 8.95 -18.47 1.73
CA ALA A 183 7.55 -18.80 1.50
C ALA A 183 7.32 -19.32 0.07
N ALA A 184 7.84 -18.63 -0.94
CA ALA A 184 7.75 -19.11 -2.32
C ALA A 184 8.50 -20.44 -2.51
N SER A 185 9.70 -20.57 -1.93
CA SER A 185 10.49 -21.80 -1.97
C SER A 185 9.76 -23.00 -1.34
N SER A 186 8.96 -22.80 -0.29
CA SER A 186 8.16 -23.87 0.33
C SER A 186 7.12 -24.48 -0.61
N LEU A 187 6.71 -23.74 -1.65
CA LEU A 187 5.83 -24.20 -2.72
C LEU A 187 6.60 -24.60 -3.99
N GLY A 188 7.94 -24.65 -3.93
CA GLY A 188 8.80 -25.05 -5.04
C GLY A 188 8.83 -24.07 -6.21
N GLN A 189 8.52 -22.78 -6.00
CA GLN A 189 8.51 -21.77 -7.06
C GLN A 189 9.35 -20.53 -6.69
N PRO A 190 9.94 -19.84 -7.67
CA PRO A 190 10.50 -18.51 -7.47
C PRO A 190 9.42 -17.51 -7.04
N PHE A 191 9.78 -16.55 -6.18
CA PHE A 191 8.85 -15.54 -5.67
C PHE A 191 8.15 -14.76 -6.80
N GLU A 192 8.90 -14.26 -7.78
CA GLU A 192 8.32 -13.49 -8.89
C GLU A 192 7.33 -14.31 -9.71
N GLN A 193 7.60 -15.60 -9.91
CA GLN A 193 6.72 -16.51 -10.63
C GLN A 193 5.43 -16.74 -9.86
N LEU A 194 5.53 -17.10 -8.57
CA LEU A 194 4.36 -17.36 -7.74
C LEU A 194 3.49 -16.10 -7.58
N MET A 195 4.12 -14.93 -7.45
CA MET A 195 3.40 -13.65 -7.43
C MET A 195 2.67 -13.39 -8.75
N SER A 196 3.38 -13.39 -9.87
CA SER A 196 2.85 -12.97 -11.17
C SER A 196 1.90 -13.97 -11.82
N GLN A 197 2.10 -15.28 -11.60
CA GLN A 197 1.34 -16.33 -12.28
C GLN A 197 0.24 -16.94 -11.38
N THR A 198 0.31 -16.73 -10.07
CA THR A 198 -0.68 -17.29 -9.13
C THR A 198 -1.39 -16.22 -8.32
N LEU A 199 -0.66 -15.45 -7.50
CA LEU A 199 -1.32 -14.59 -6.52
C LEU A 199 -2.05 -13.40 -7.18
N LEU A 200 -1.35 -12.64 -8.04
CA LEU A 200 -1.95 -11.46 -8.69
C LEU A 200 -3.15 -11.83 -9.57
N PRO A 201 -3.11 -12.89 -10.42
CA PRO A 201 -4.28 -13.32 -11.18
C PRO A 201 -5.47 -13.73 -10.30
N ARG A 202 -5.23 -14.41 -9.17
CA ARG A 202 -6.31 -14.82 -8.24
C ARG A 202 -6.93 -13.64 -7.48
N LEU A 203 -6.17 -12.57 -7.30
CA LEU A 203 -6.67 -11.30 -6.76
C LEU A 203 -7.33 -10.42 -7.83
N GLY A 204 -7.32 -10.82 -9.11
CA GLY A 204 -7.85 -10.02 -10.22
C GLY A 204 -7.02 -8.77 -10.53
N LEU A 205 -5.71 -8.79 -10.21
CA LEU A 205 -4.79 -7.68 -10.37
C LEU A 205 -4.01 -7.84 -11.69
N HIS A 206 -4.47 -7.17 -12.74
CA HIS A 206 -3.96 -7.32 -14.11
C HIS A 206 -3.02 -6.17 -14.55
N HIS A 207 -2.91 -5.13 -13.73
CA HIS A 207 -2.02 -3.98 -13.92
C HIS A 207 -1.09 -3.78 -12.71
N THR A 208 -0.68 -4.90 -12.12
CA THR A 208 0.26 -4.98 -11.01
C THR A 208 1.45 -5.84 -11.40
N TYR A 209 2.67 -5.33 -11.19
CA TYR A 209 3.88 -5.93 -11.76
C TYR A 209 5.07 -5.88 -10.80
N ILE A 210 5.89 -6.92 -10.79
CA ILE A 210 7.27 -6.85 -10.28
C ILE A 210 8.20 -6.32 -11.38
N GLN A 211 8.13 -6.88 -12.58
CA GLN A 211 8.78 -6.33 -13.76
C GLN A 211 7.71 -5.79 -14.70
N VAL A 212 7.77 -4.49 -15.01
CA VAL A 212 6.80 -3.87 -15.91
C VAL A 212 7.09 -4.37 -17.33
N PRO A 213 6.13 -5.04 -18.00
CA PRO A 213 6.33 -5.52 -19.36
C PRO A 213 6.35 -4.34 -20.34
N GLU A 214 6.98 -4.54 -21.50
CA GLU A 214 7.07 -3.52 -22.56
C GLU A 214 5.70 -2.93 -22.92
N SER A 215 4.67 -3.78 -22.99
CA SER A 215 3.29 -3.38 -23.30
C SER A 215 2.65 -2.43 -22.27
N ALA A 216 3.22 -2.32 -21.08
CA ALA A 216 2.74 -1.45 -20.00
C ALA A 216 3.71 -0.28 -19.69
N MET A 217 4.86 -0.19 -20.38
CA MET A 217 5.86 0.85 -20.13
C MET A 217 5.35 2.27 -20.36
N ALA A 218 4.42 2.45 -21.31
CA ALA A 218 3.76 3.74 -21.56
C ALA A 218 2.97 4.27 -20.35
N ASN A 219 2.53 3.38 -19.45
CA ASN A 219 1.81 3.74 -18.23
C ASN A 219 2.75 3.92 -17.03
N TYR A 220 4.03 3.59 -17.14
CA TYR A 220 4.96 3.65 -16.01
C TYR A 220 5.47 5.07 -15.79
N ALA A 221 5.02 5.70 -14.71
CA ALA A 221 5.53 7.01 -14.31
C ALA A 221 7.06 7.01 -14.12
N TYR A 222 7.66 8.18 -14.30
CA TYR A 222 8.97 8.47 -13.72
C TYR A 222 8.76 9.02 -12.31
N GLY A 223 9.55 8.54 -11.35
CA GLY A 223 9.68 9.15 -10.05
C GLY A 223 10.57 10.38 -10.13
N TYR A 224 10.40 11.34 -9.23
CA TYR A 224 11.28 12.51 -9.18
C TYR A 224 11.98 12.58 -7.83
N SER A 225 13.32 12.50 -7.86
CA SER A 225 14.16 12.50 -6.66
C SER A 225 14.08 13.83 -5.89
N LYS A 226 14.73 13.90 -4.73
CA LYS A 226 14.85 15.16 -3.97
C LYS A 226 15.61 16.25 -4.75
N GLU A 227 16.51 15.85 -5.65
CA GLU A 227 17.21 16.71 -6.63
C GLU A 227 16.36 17.02 -7.89
N ASP A 228 15.09 16.60 -7.89
CA ASP A 228 14.13 16.80 -8.98
C ASP A 228 14.51 16.13 -10.32
N LYS A 229 15.31 15.06 -10.26
CA LYS A 229 15.70 14.26 -11.42
C LYS A 229 14.74 13.07 -11.63
N PRO A 230 14.41 12.71 -12.89
CA PRO A 230 13.65 11.51 -13.18
C PRO A 230 14.44 10.27 -12.74
N ILE A 231 13.78 9.34 -12.05
CA ILE A 231 14.37 8.13 -11.51
C ILE A 231 13.34 7.00 -11.46
N ARG A 232 13.82 5.76 -11.61
CA ARG A 232 13.09 4.52 -11.31
C ARG A 232 13.95 3.66 -10.39
N VAL A 233 13.32 2.71 -9.71
CA VAL A 233 13.98 1.76 -8.82
C VAL A 233 14.97 0.88 -9.58
N ASN A 234 16.17 0.71 -9.02
CA ASN A 234 17.14 -0.23 -9.52
C ASN A 234 16.90 -1.63 -8.94
N PRO A 235 17.30 -2.70 -9.65
CA PRO A 235 17.33 -4.06 -9.08
C PRO A 235 18.16 -4.13 -7.81
N GLY A 236 17.80 -5.04 -6.91
CA GLY A 236 18.53 -5.31 -5.67
C GLY A 236 18.18 -6.66 -5.10
N VAL A 237 19.02 -7.17 -4.20
CA VAL A 237 18.78 -8.44 -3.51
C VAL A 237 17.46 -8.35 -2.73
N LEU A 238 16.54 -9.29 -3.01
CA LEU A 238 15.20 -9.35 -2.44
C LEU A 238 14.34 -8.08 -2.67
N ALA A 239 14.65 -7.32 -3.72
CA ALA A 239 13.87 -6.14 -4.08
C ALA A 239 12.41 -6.48 -4.40
N ALA A 240 12.17 -7.61 -5.08
CA ALA A 240 10.84 -8.07 -5.44
C ALA A 240 9.93 -8.24 -4.20
N GLU A 241 10.45 -8.89 -3.17
CA GLU A 241 9.77 -9.17 -1.91
C GLU A 241 9.60 -7.90 -1.05
N ALA A 242 10.59 -7.01 -1.05
CA ALA A 242 10.62 -5.89 -0.12
C ALA A 242 9.95 -4.63 -0.65
N TYR A 243 10.11 -4.29 -1.94
CA TYR A 243 9.69 -3.00 -2.49
C TYR A 243 9.45 -2.98 -4.00
N GLY A 244 9.31 -4.15 -4.63
CA GLY A 244 9.40 -4.30 -6.08
C GLY A 244 8.12 -4.08 -6.86
N ILE A 245 6.97 -3.84 -6.23
CA ILE A 245 5.70 -3.74 -6.94
C ILE A 245 5.52 -2.38 -7.61
N LYS A 246 5.06 -2.42 -8.86
CA LYS A 246 4.50 -1.30 -9.61
C LYS A 246 3.03 -1.57 -9.88
N THR A 247 2.15 -0.62 -9.59
CA THR A 247 0.70 -0.74 -9.81
C THR A 247 0.06 0.61 -10.01
N GLY A 248 -1.11 0.63 -10.64
CA GLY A 248 -2.02 1.78 -10.63
C GLY A 248 -2.88 1.84 -9.38
N SER A 249 -3.54 3.00 -9.18
CA SER A 249 -4.45 3.19 -8.04
C SER A 249 -5.72 2.35 -8.18
N ALA A 250 -6.16 2.03 -9.41
CA ALA A 250 -7.28 1.13 -9.65
C ALA A 250 -7.04 -0.29 -9.12
N ASP A 251 -5.92 -0.89 -9.50
CA ASP A 251 -5.55 -2.24 -9.04
C ASP A 251 -5.26 -2.27 -7.54
N LEU A 252 -4.57 -1.26 -7.01
CA LEU A 252 -4.28 -1.23 -5.59
C LEU A 252 -5.54 -1.03 -4.75
N LEU A 253 -6.55 -0.30 -5.26
CA LEU A 253 -7.86 -0.22 -4.60
C LEU A 253 -8.62 -1.56 -4.68
N ARG A 254 -8.53 -2.32 -5.78
CA ARG A 254 -9.07 -3.70 -5.84
C ARG A 254 -8.42 -4.61 -4.79
N PHE A 255 -7.12 -4.46 -4.55
CA PHE A 255 -6.46 -5.19 -3.47
C PHE A 255 -6.98 -4.76 -2.09
N VAL A 256 -7.28 -3.47 -1.89
CA VAL A 256 -7.96 -2.98 -0.68
C VAL A 256 -9.37 -3.55 -0.54
N GLU A 257 -10.17 -3.59 -1.62
CA GLU A 257 -11.51 -4.21 -1.63
C GLU A 257 -11.44 -5.69 -1.21
N ALA A 258 -10.47 -6.45 -1.73
CA ALA A 258 -10.22 -7.83 -1.32
C ALA A 258 -9.89 -7.93 0.18
N ASN A 259 -9.12 -6.99 0.73
CA ASN A 259 -8.86 -6.94 2.17
C ASN A 259 -10.09 -6.57 3.00
N ILE A 260 -11.07 -5.86 2.45
CA ILE A 260 -12.31 -5.52 3.16
C ILE A 260 -13.30 -6.69 3.13
N GLY A 261 -13.41 -7.38 2.00
CA GLY A 261 -14.37 -8.47 1.84
C GLY A 261 -14.15 -9.28 0.56
N TYR A 262 -13.18 -10.20 0.59
CA TYR A 262 -12.92 -11.11 -0.52
C TYR A 262 -13.91 -12.27 -0.58
N GLN A 263 -14.49 -12.52 -1.76
CA GLN A 263 -15.45 -13.60 -2.04
C GLN A 263 -14.95 -14.61 -3.10
N GLY A 264 -13.65 -14.63 -3.37
CA GLY A 264 -13.03 -15.48 -4.39
C GLY A 264 -12.47 -16.81 -3.83
N ASP A 265 -11.28 -17.18 -4.30
CA ASP A 265 -10.58 -18.42 -3.91
C ASP A 265 -10.40 -18.55 -2.39
N GLU A 266 -10.83 -19.66 -1.79
CA GLU A 266 -10.78 -19.84 -0.33
C GLU A 266 -9.36 -19.80 0.24
N ALA A 267 -8.33 -20.27 -0.48
CA ALA A 267 -6.96 -20.16 0.02
C ALA A 267 -6.45 -18.72 0.00
N VAL A 268 -6.83 -17.91 -1.00
CA VAL A 268 -6.56 -16.47 -1.01
C VAL A 268 -7.34 -15.75 0.08
N LYS A 269 -8.59 -16.13 0.33
CA LYS A 269 -9.41 -15.58 1.42
C LYS A 269 -8.78 -15.84 2.79
N SER A 270 -8.35 -17.08 3.05
CA SER A 270 -7.62 -17.43 4.28
C SER A 270 -6.29 -16.69 4.37
N ALA A 271 -5.58 -16.52 3.25
CA ALA A 271 -4.32 -15.78 3.22
C ALA A 271 -4.53 -14.30 3.62
N ILE A 272 -5.52 -13.63 3.02
CA ILE A 272 -5.88 -12.25 3.37
C ILE A 272 -6.23 -12.14 4.85
N ALA A 273 -7.11 -13.03 5.36
CA ALA A 273 -7.50 -13.02 6.76
C ALA A 273 -6.31 -13.19 7.71
N LEU A 274 -5.35 -14.05 7.36
CA LEU A 274 -4.14 -14.25 8.17
C LEU A 274 -3.23 -13.01 8.18
N THR A 275 -3.23 -12.18 7.12
CA THR A 275 -2.48 -10.92 7.15
C THR A 275 -3.01 -9.92 8.18
N HIS A 276 -4.24 -10.10 8.64
CA HIS A 276 -4.89 -9.24 9.63
C HIS A 276 -4.64 -9.67 11.06
N THR A 277 -4.00 -10.84 11.27
CA THR A 277 -3.59 -11.32 12.60
C THR A 277 -2.49 -10.43 13.17
N GLY A 278 -2.75 -9.85 14.34
CA GLY A 278 -1.73 -9.12 15.11
C GLY A 278 -0.79 -10.05 15.90
N PHE A 279 0.49 -9.69 16.00
CA PHE A 279 1.49 -10.48 16.75
C PHE A 279 1.95 -9.76 18.01
N TYR A 280 2.19 -8.46 17.90
CA TYR A 280 2.64 -7.61 19.00
C TYR A 280 2.32 -6.13 18.68
N SER A 281 2.50 -5.26 19.68
CA SER A 281 2.33 -3.81 19.51
C SER A 281 3.60 -3.01 19.82
N VAL A 282 3.70 -1.85 19.17
CA VAL A 282 4.66 -0.78 19.45
C VAL A 282 3.84 0.52 19.58
N GLY A 283 3.71 1.01 20.81
CA GLY A 283 2.69 2.01 21.11
C GLY A 283 1.29 1.48 20.78
N ASP A 284 0.50 2.25 20.04
CA ASP A 284 -0.85 1.87 19.62
C ASP A 284 -0.88 1.08 18.30
N MET A 285 0.26 0.99 17.60
CA MET A 285 0.36 0.21 16.36
C MET A 285 0.47 -1.27 16.69
N THR A 286 -0.37 -2.10 16.08
CA THR A 286 -0.28 -3.56 16.10
C THR A 286 0.32 -4.07 14.79
N GLN A 287 1.40 -4.84 14.88
CA GLN A 287 2.06 -5.44 13.72
C GLN A 287 1.34 -6.73 13.30
N GLY A 288 0.86 -6.78 12.07
CA GLY A 288 0.42 -8.01 11.40
C GLY A 288 1.43 -8.50 10.36
N LEU A 289 1.00 -9.37 9.44
CA LEU A 289 1.83 -9.74 8.29
C LEU A 289 1.71 -8.66 7.21
N GLY A 290 2.75 -7.88 7.02
CA GLY A 290 2.76 -6.76 6.08
C GLY A 290 1.97 -5.56 6.62
N TRP A 291 0.67 -5.70 6.88
CA TRP A 291 -0.18 -4.63 7.40
C TRP A 291 0.19 -4.23 8.84
N GLU A 292 0.10 -2.93 9.10
CA GLU A 292 0.15 -2.33 10.44
C GLU A 292 -1.26 -1.82 10.76
N SER A 293 -1.74 -1.95 12.00
CA SER A 293 -3.13 -1.61 12.32
C SER A 293 -3.33 -0.92 13.65
N TYR A 294 -4.46 -0.21 13.76
CA TYR A 294 -4.88 0.56 14.93
C TYR A 294 -6.34 0.27 15.24
N ALA A 295 -6.73 0.39 16.52
CA ALA A 295 -8.14 0.43 16.88
C ALA A 295 -8.83 1.60 16.17
N TYR A 296 -10.10 1.42 15.77
CA TYR A 296 -10.85 2.45 15.07
C TYR A 296 -12.14 2.83 15.85
N PRO A 297 -12.46 4.14 16.03
CA PRO A 297 -11.79 5.33 15.49
C PRO A 297 -10.37 5.57 16.03
N VAL A 298 -9.49 6.12 15.18
CA VAL A 298 -8.08 6.44 15.53
C VAL A 298 -7.83 7.94 15.42
N THR A 299 -7.08 8.50 16.36
CA THR A 299 -6.67 9.91 16.31
C THR A 299 -5.56 10.12 15.28
N GLU A 300 -5.49 11.33 14.69
CA GLU A 300 -4.38 11.71 13.80
C GLU A 300 -3.03 11.55 14.53
N GLN A 301 -2.93 11.98 15.79
CA GLN A 301 -1.71 11.90 16.59
C GLN A 301 -1.23 10.46 16.77
N THR A 302 -2.14 9.53 17.08
CA THR A 302 -1.82 8.09 17.20
C THR A 302 -1.30 7.53 15.87
N LEU A 303 -1.97 7.85 14.77
CA LEU A 303 -1.59 7.36 13.44
C LEU A 303 -0.23 7.93 12.98
N LEU A 304 0.03 9.20 13.28
CA LEU A 304 1.32 9.86 13.04
C LEU A 304 2.45 9.23 13.86
N ALA A 305 2.21 8.98 15.15
CA ALA A 305 3.22 8.38 16.03
C ALA A 305 3.66 7.00 15.52
N GLY A 306 2.70 6.15 15.11
CA GLY A 306 3.00 4.81 14.62
C GLY A 306 3.66 4.77 13.22
N ASN A 307 3.47 5.81 12.39
CA ASN A 307 4.11 5.94 11.07
C ASN A 307 5.36 6.85 11.10
N SER A 308 5.84 7.21 12.29
CA SER A 308 6.96 8.11 12.48
C SER A 308 8.31 7.47 12.21
N SER A 309 9.32 8.30 11.96
CA SER A 309 10.71 7.88 11.88
C SER A 309 11.19 7.10 13.12
N ALA A 310 10.65 7.40 14.31
CA ALA A 310 11.04 6.72 15.55
C ALA A 310 10.61 5.24 15.54
N VAL A 311 9.45 4.92 14.96
CA VAL A 311 8.97 3.53 14.85
C VAL A 311 9.60 2.83 13.64
N ILE A 312 9.90 3.55 12.57
CA ILE A 312 10.42 2.97 11.33
C ILE A 312 11.94 2.73 11.38
N TYR A 313 12.73 3.68 11.89
CA TYR A 313 14.20 3.61 11.79
C TYR A 313 14.90 3.09 13.04
N ASN A 314 14.22 3.02 14.18
CA ASN A 314 14.81 2.51 15.41
C ASN A 314 14.27 1.11 15.75
N ALA A 315 15.09 0.33 16.46
CA ALA A 315 14.59 -0.86 17.13
C ALA A 315 13.70 -0.46 18.31
N ASN A 316 12.54 -1.08 18.43
CA ASN A 316 11.56 -0.78 19.47
C ASN A 316 11.22 -2.07 20.23
N PRO A 317 11.27 -2.09 21.57
CA PRO A 317 10.79 -3.24 22.33
C PRO A 317 9.29 -3.43 22.09
N VAL A 318 8.85 -4.68 21.94
CA VAL A 318 7.46 -5.00 21.61
C VAL A 318 6.67 -5.41 22.85
N LYS A 319 5.35 -5.21 22.80
CA LYS A 319 4.42 -5.74 23.80
C LYS A 319 3.57 -6.84 23.16
N PRO A 320 3.41 -8.02 23.80
CA PRO A 320 2.48 -9.02 23.33
C PRO A 320 1.06 -8.43 23.18
N VAL A 321 0.36 -8.80 22.12
CA VAL A 321 -1.04 -8.41 21.91
C VAL A 321 -1.91 -9.54 22.45
N ALA A 322 -2.97 -9.19 23.18
CA ALA A 322 -3.92 -10.20 23.63
C ALA A 322 -4.77 -10.68 22.43
N ALA A 323 -5.13 -11.96 22.39
CA ALA A 323 -5.96 -12.55 21.32
C ALA A 323 -7.25 -11.76 21.00
N SER A 324 -7.83 -11.08 22.00
CA SER A 324 -9.01 -10.20 21.84
C SER A 324 -8.75 -8.89 21.06
N GLN A 325 -7.48 -8.54 20.84
CA GLN A 325 -7.02 -7.40 20.06
C GLN A 325 -6.43 -7.81 18.70
N GLU A 326 -6.25 -9.12 18.44
CA GLU A 326 -5.56 -9.69 17.27
C GLU A 326 -6.38 -9.63 15.98
N THR A 327 -7.71 -9.56 16.07
CA THR A 327 -8.60 -9.64 14.90
C THR A 327 -9.82 -8.75 15.11
N GLY A 328 -10.17 -7.97 14.09
CA GLY A 328 -11.38 -7.17 14.15
C GLY A 328 -11.57 -6.28 12.94
N LEU A 329 -12.79 -6.27 12.41
CA LEU A 329 -13.18 -5.37 11.32
C LEU A 329 -13.14 -3.89 11.76
N ALA A 330 -13.26 -3.61 13.07
CA ALA A 330 -13.21 -2.26 13.66
C ALA A 330 -11.79 -1.74 13.87
N ARG A 331 -10.96 -1.81 12.82
CA ARG A 331 -9.56 -1.39 12.83
C ARG A 331 -9.22 -0.62 11.58
N LEU A 332 -8.30 0.34 11.69
CA LEU A 332 -7.66 0.95 10.53
C LEU A 332 -6.37 0.18 10.26
N TYR A 333 -6.30 -0.44 9.09
CA TYR A 333 -5.09 -1.06 8.56
C TYR A 333 -4.42 -0.06 7.63
N ASN A 334 -3.10 0.06 7.68
CA ASN A 334 -2.37 0.92 6.75
C ASN A 334 -0.99 0.36 6.39
N LYS A 335 -0.42 0.95 5.33
CA LYS A 335 1.00 0.81 5.02
C LYS A 335 1.54 2.04 4.29
N THR A 336 2.71 2.51 4.72
CA THR A 336 3.53 3.46 3.98
C THR A 336 4.52 2.74 3.06
N GLY A 337 4.83 3.34 1.91
CA GLY A 337 5.92 2.87 1.06
C GLY A 337 6.56 3.97 0.25
N SER A 338 7.88 3.87 0.06
CA SER A 338 8.65 4.83 -0.71
C SER A 338 9.75 4.14 -1.50
N THR A 339 10.13 4.74 -2.61
CA THR A 339 11.41 4.53 -3.29
C THR A 339 12.10 5.89 -3.45
N ASN A 340 13.19 5.97 -4.21
CA ASN A 340 13.95 7.22 -4.38
C ASN A 340 13.14 8.35 -5.03
N GLY A 341 12.15 8.01 -5.85
CA GLY A 341 11.33 8.97 -6.59
C GLY A 341 9.84 8.88 -6.31
N PHE A 342 9.38 7.97 -5.45
CA PHE A 342 7.96 7.70 -5.25
C PHE A 342 7.55 7.65 -3.79
N GLY A 343 6.29 7.99 -3.55
CA GLY A 343 5.64 7.94 -2.24
C GLY A 343 4.25 7.35 -2.36
N ALA A 344 3.98 6.34 -1.55
CA ALA A 344 2.71 5.63 -1.49
C ALA A 344 2.19 5.57 -0.05
N TYR A 345 0.86 5.57 0.07
CA TYR A 345 0.14 5.30 1.31
C TYR A 345 -1.17 4.58 0.99
N VAL A 346 -1.47 3.56 1.78
CA VAL A 346 -2.75 2.83 1.70
C VAL A 346 -3.30 2.72 3.11
N ALA A 347 -4.61 2.94 3.27
CA ALA A 347 -5.31 2.67 4.51
C ALA A 347 -6.75 2.21 4.26
N PHE A 348 -7.31 1.39 5.14
CA PHE A 348 -8.70 0.93 5.03
C PHE A 348 -9.28 0.50 6.39
N VAL A 349 -10.60 0.54 6.49
CA VAL A 349 -11.37 0.17 7.69
C VAL A 349 -12.46 -0.84 7.28
N PRO A 350 -12.25 -2.15 7.48
CA PRO A 350 -13.17 -3.17 7.00
C PRO A 350 -14.61 -3.01 7.50
N ALA A 351 -14.82 -2.72 8.79
CA ALA A 351 -16.16 -2.55 9.38
C ALA A 351 -16.95 -1.38 8.80
N LYS A 352 -16.26 -0.43 8.15
CA LYS A 352 -16.87 0.74 7.51
C LYS A 352 -16.97 0.59 6.00
N GLY A 353 -16.33 -0.43 5.41
CA GLY A 353 -16.27 -0.59 3.96
C GLY A 353 -15.56 0.58 3.24
N ILE A 354 -14.66 1.28 3.94
CA ILE A 354 -13.93 2.43 3.39
C ILE A 354 -12.44 2.12 3.21
N GLY A 355 -11.84 2.74 2.19
CA GLY A 355 -10.43 2.60 1.89
C GLY A 355 -9.89 3.79 1.10
N ILE A 356 -8.59 4.01 1.19
CA ILE A 356 -7.88 5.05 0.45
C ILE A 356 -6.53 4.52 -0.04
N VAL A 357 -6.21 4.86 -1.28
CA VAL A 357 -4.91 4.66 -1.93
C VAL A 357 -4.42 6.02 -2.40
N MET A 358 -3.18 6.36 -2.08
CA MET A 358 -2.50 7.58 -2.54
C MET A 358 -1.14 7.19 -3.11
N LEU A 359 -0.93 7.43 -4.41
CA LEU A 359 0.29 7.10 -5.14
C LEU A 359 0.86 8.35 -5.81
N ALA A 360 2.11 8.69 -5.52
CA ALA A 360 2.76 9.87 -6.06
C ALA A 360 4.16 9.57 -6.61
N ASN A 361 4.54 10.29 -7.66
CA ASN A 361 5.90 10.27 -8.22
C ASN A 361 6.83 11.29 -7.55
N ARG A 362 6.71 11.41 -6.22
CA ARG A 362 7.64 12.10 -5.31
C ARG A 362 7.71 11.33 -4.01
N ASN A 363 8.89 11.12 -3.46
CA ASN A 363 9.02 10.65 -2.08
C ASN A 363 8.84 11.84 -1.12
N TYR A 364 7.58 12.15 -0.78
CA TYR A 364 7.20 13.22 0.16
C TYR A 364 6.96 12.66 1.59
N PRO A 365 6.96 13.49 2.65
CA PRO A 365 6.94 13.01 4.04
C PRO A 365 5.74 12.10 4.39
N ASN A 366 5.98 11.05 5.20
CA ASN A 366 4.92 10.17 5.70
C ASN A 366 3.86 10.93 6.52
N GLU A 367 4.27 11.94 7.27
CA GLU A 367 3.36 12.80 8.05
C GLU A 367 2.29 13.44 7.15
N ALA A 368 2.68 13.99 6.01
CA ALA A 368 1.74 14.59 5.07
C ALA A 368 0.81 13.55 4.43
N ARG A 369 1.30 12.32 4.19
CA ARG A 369 0.47 11.19 3.71
C ARG A 369 -0.62 10.87 4.72
N VAL A 370 -0.21 10.70 5.98
CA VAL A 370 -1.10 10.32 7.08
C VAL A 370 -2.13 11.39 7.36
N LYS A 371 -1.74 12.66 7.44
CA LYS A 371 -2.66 13.81 7.64
C LYS A 371 -3.72 13.89 6.56
N ALA A 372 -3.31 13.86 5.29
CA ALA A 372 -4.25 13.91 4.18
C ALA A 372 -5.21 12.71 4.17
N ALA A 373 -4.70 11.50 4.39
CA ALA A 373 -5.54 10.30 4.44
C ALA A 373 -6.49 10.30 5.64
N HIS A 374 -6.05 10.74 6.83
CA HIS A 374 -6.89 10.87 8.02
C HIS A 374 -8.02 11.87 7.80
N ALA A 375 -7.72 13.04 7.22
CA ALA A 375 -8.71 14.05 6.88
C ALA A 375 -9.76 13.52 5.89
N ILE A 376 -9.35 12.78 4.85
CA ILE A 376 -10.28 12.19 3.89
C ILE A 376 -11.13 11.10 4.56
N LEU A 377 -10.51 10.11 5.22
CA LEU A 377 -11.22 8.98 5.85
C LEU A 377 -12.24 9.44 6.90
N SER A 378 -11.90 10.45 7.71
CA SER A 378 -12.81 11.01 8.73
C SER A 378 -14.07 11.63 8.14
N GLN A 379 -14.02 12.09 6.89
CA GLN A 379 -15.16 12.67 6.18
C GLN A 379 -15.94 11.63 5.38
N LEU A 380 -15.38 10.44 5.12
CA LEU A 380 -16.13 9.32 4.53
C LEU A 380 -17.12 8.71 5.54
N GLU A 381 -16.96 9.00 6.83
CA GLU A 381 -17.85 8.54 7.90
C GLU A 381 -19.19 9.28 7.96
N LEU A 382 -19.23 10.49 7.39
CA LEU A 382 -20.41 11.34 7.26
C LEU A 382 -21.16 11.01 5.97
#